data_AF-A0A2W1JP73-F1
#
_entry.id   AF-A0A2W1JP73-F1
#
_cell.length_a   1.000
_cell.length_b   1.000
_cell.length_c   1.000
_cell.angle_alpha   90.00
_cell.angle_beta   90.00
_cell.angle_gamma   90.00
#
_symmetry.space_group_name_H-M   'P 1'
#
loop_
_entity.id
_entity.type
_entity.pdbx_description
1 polymer ?
#
loop_
_entity_poly.entity_id
_entity_poly.type
_entity_poly.pdbx_seq_one_letter_code
_entity_poly.pdbx_strand_id
1 'polypeptide(L)'
;MAQTVTPTAKPRPSSWAVTMGARGVALVMVVNVALVLFQASYQALRPLYFRFLPAIALRYDQVQSFWQIDQYFAAFFGLAFLVRTLALSRRHPRISWGSAMLRRSYELLLLLPFWQWMRMVPMLMQVHRSGLINLERPLAQLTHEPTAYLADRVSMFMLVRLVNQTQESVERGEAAQLLLNTDNYIQVGDSNTLDRLVDRLLSLTIYQVIPQVQPNLEALLRQSLENTFKRSDVYQGLKGIPGMNVLPAGAIEQLSDYLAQSTYEVLVSSYSDPRNRVVFEELSEDFKQALRRSLQEKATQQELQALLSDLLEEMKLNYIQRAVQRDPEATLTEVNRLQEGAIPPPAP
;
A
#
# COMPACT_ATOMS: atom_id res chain seq x y z
N MET A 1 -18.50 17.60 19.72
CA MET A 1 -18.98 16.58 20.69
C MET A 1 -18.23 15.30 20.42
N ALA A 2 -17.37 14.91 21.36
CA ALA A 2 -16.44 13.79 21.23
C ALA A 2 -17.09 12.46 21.60
N GLN A 3 -16.80 11.39 20.86
CA GLN A 3 -16.82 10.03 21.38
C GLN A 3 -15.61 9.27 20.83
N THR A 4 -14.55 9.25 21.62
CA THR A 4 -13.39 8.39 21.46
C THR A 4 -13.73 7.01 22.00
N VAL A 5 -13.92 6.03 21.11
CA VAL A 5 -14.05 4.62 21.50
C VAL A 5 -12.66 4.10 21.86
N THR A 6 -12.38 4.03 23.16
CA THR A 6 -11.23 3.30 23.71
C THR A 6 -11.65 1.85 23.98
N PRO A 7 -11.00 0.84 23.37
CA PRO A 7 -11.12 -0.52 23.87
C PRO A 7 -10.08 -0.72 24.96
N THR A 8 -10.45 -0.45 26.22
CA THR A 8 -9.70 -0.93 27.37
C THR A 8 -9.85 -2.45 27.45
N ALA A 9 -8.94 -3.18 26.81
CA ALA A 9 -8.83 -4.62 26.97
C ALA A 9 -8.42 -4.94 28.42
N LYS A 10 -9.40 -5.34 29.21
CA LYS A 10 -9.25 -5.83 30.58
C LYS A 10 -8.21 -6.97 30.59
N PRO A 11 -7.08 -6.88 31.33
CA PRO A 11 -6.15 -8.00 31.40
C PRO A 11 -6.88 -9.19 32.03
N ARG A 12 -6.97 -10.30 31.28
CA ARG A 12 -7.46 -11.58 31.80
C ARG A 12 -6.64 -11.94 33.05
N PRO A 13 -7.26 -12.41 34.14
CA PRO A 13 -6.51 -12.79 35.34
C PRO A 13 -5.60 -13.97 34.98
N SER A 14 -4.31 -13.69 34.78
CA SER A 14 -3.29 -14.73 34.74
C SER A 14 -3.22 -15.28 36.15
N SER A 15 -3.61 -16.55 36.32
CA SER A 15 -3.55 -17.21 37.62
C SER A 15 -2.13 -17.04 38.17
N TRP A 16 -2.02 -16.38 39.33
CA TRP A 16 -0.75 -16.03 39.98
C TRP A 16 0.24 -17.22 40.05
N ALA A 17 -0.26 -18.46 40.17
CA ALA A 17 0.50 -19.70 40.11
C ALA A 17 1.25 -19.95 38.77
N VAL A 18 0.68 -19.55 37.64
CA VAL A 18 1.30 -19.69 36.30
C VAL A 18 2.41 -18.65 36.12
N THR A 19 2.23 -17.43 36.64
CA THR A 19 3.27 -16.39 36.61
C THR A 19 4.39 -16.63 37.61
N MET A 20 4.10 -17.18 38.80
CA MET A 20 5.13 -17.54 39.79
C MET A 20 5.96 -18.73 39.32
N GLY A 21 5.32 -19.78 38.78
CA GLY A 21 6.01 -20.91 38.17
C GLY A 21 6.85 -20.51 36.94
N ALA A 22 6.42 -19.51 36.17
CA ALA A 22 7.20 -18.96 35.06
C ALA A 22 8.44 -18.20 35.54
N ARG A 23 8.32 -17.37 36.59
CA ARG A 23 9.44 -16.61 37.19
C ARG A 23 10.45 -17.54 37.87
N GLY A 24 9.99 -18.58 38.56
CA GLY A 24 10.88 -19.58 39.17
C GLY A 24 11.68 -20.36 38.13
N VAL A 25 11.04 -20.82 37.05
CA VAL A 25 11.75 -21.48 35.94
C VAL A 25 12.72 -20.51 35.24
N ALA A 26 12.35 -19.25 35.08
CA ALA A 26 13.25 -18.23 34.53
C ALA A 26 14.49 -18.01 35.42
N LEU A 27 14.33 -17.98 36.74
CA LEU A 27 15.46 -17.88 37.68
C LEU A 27 16.39 -19.08 37.58
N VAL A 28 15.84 -20.30 37.50
CA VAL A 28 16.64 -21.52 37.27
C VAL A 28 17.37 -21.46 35.92
N MET A 29 16.76 -20.89 34.88
CA MET A 29 17.44 -20.67 33.59
C MET A 29 18.58 -19.66 33.70
N VAL A 30 18.39 -18.54 34.41
CA VAL A 30 19.43 -17.52 34.62
C VAL A 30 20.62 -18.12 35.37
N VAL A 31 20.37 -18.86 36.45
CA VAL A 31 21.41 -19.53 37.23
C VAL A 31 22.16 -20.54 36.36
N ASN A 32 21.45 -21.32 35.55
CA ASN A 32 22.11 -22.26 34.65
C ASN A 32 22.99 -21.54 33.62
N VAL A 33 22.50 -20.49 32.97
CA VAL A 33 23.31 -19.74 31.99
C VAL A 33 24.52 -19.08 32.66
N ALA A 34 24.38 -18.55 33.87
CA ALA A 34 25.51 -18.03 34.64
C ALA A 34 26.56 -19.11 34.93
N LEU A 35 26.15 -20.33 35.25
CA LEU A 35 27.05 -21.48 35.43
C LEU A 35 27.77 -21.87 34.12
N VAL A 36 27.06 -21.83 32.99
CA VAL A 36 27.65 -22.10 31.66
C VAL A 36 28.67 -21.02 31.29
N LEU A 37 28.35 -19.75 31.50
CA LEU A 37 29.28 -18.63 31.26
C LEU A 37 30.49 -18.70 32.20
N PHE A 38 30.27 -19.05 33.46
CA PHE A 38 31.35 -19.27 34.42
C PHE A 38 32.29 -20.39 33.91
N GLN A 39 31.75 -21.54 33.48
CA GLN A 39 32.54 -22.64 32.92
C GLN A 39 33.34 -22.21 31.68
N ALA A 40 32.71 -21.53 30.72
CA ALA A 40 33.38 -21.04 29.52
C ALA A 40 34.51 -20.05 29.88
N SER A 41 34.24 -19.14 30.81
CA SER A 41 35.24 -18.18 31.30
C SER A 41 36.37 -18.85 32.08
N TYR A 42 36.07 -19.88 32.89
CA TYR A 42 37.05 -20.63 33.67
C TYR A 42 37.98 -21.44 32.76
N GLN A 43 37.44 -22.07 31.71
CA GLN A 43 38.27 -22.77 30.71
C GLN A 43 39.21 -21.82 29.97
N ALA A 44 38.72 -20.65 29.56
CA ALA A 44 39.53 -19.67 28.81
C ALA A 44 40.54 -18.90 29.70
N LEU A 45 40.16 -18.61 30.95
CA LEU A 45 40.93 -17.75 31.87
C LEU A 45 41.45 -18.49 33.10
N ARG A 46 41.58 -19.82 33.03
CA ARG A 46 42.07 -20.68 34.12
C ARG A 46 43.27 -20.10 34.90
N PRO A 47 44.36 -19.63 34.26
CA PRO A 47 45.50 -19.08 35.00
C PRO A 47 45.17 -17.81 35.80
N LEU A 48 44.22 -17.00 35.31
CA LEU A 48 43.74 -15.81 36.00
C LEU A 48 42.92 -16.18 37.25
N TYR A 49 42.07 -17.20 37.14
CA TYR A 49 41.26 -17.70 38.26
C TYR A 49 42.12 -18.27 39.41
N PHE A 50 43.19 -19.02 39.09
CA PHE A 50 44.13 -19.48 40.12
C PHE A 50 44.89 -18.33 40.79
N ARG A 51 45.14 -17.22 40.07
CA ARG A 51 45.85 -16.05 40.59
C ARG A 51 45.00 -15.20 41.54
N PHE A 52 43.74 -14.94 41.19
CA PHE A 52 42.89 -14.03 41.97
C PHE A 52 41.90 -14.74 42.90
N LEU A 53 41.48 -15.97 42.59
CA LEU A 53 40.46 -16.71 43.34
C LEU A 53 40.87 -18.19 43.55
N PRO A 54 42.02 -18.46 44.19
CA PRO A 54 42.58 -19.81 44.31
C PRO A 54 41.64 -20.79 45.03
N ALA A 55 40.93 -20.35 46.08
CA ALA A 55 39.99 -21.19 46.82
C ALA A 55 38.81 -21.70 45.96
N ILE A 56 38.36 -20.89 45.01
CA ILE A 56 37.27 -21.25 44.08
C ILE A 56 37.81 -22.15 42.97
N ALA A 57 38.97 -21.81 42.41
CA ALA A 57 39.63 -22.60 41.38
C ALA A 57 39.95 -24.03 41.85
N LEU A 58 40.51 -24.19 43.05
CA LEU A 58 40.79 -25.53 43.61
C LEU A 58 39.53 -26.37 43.84
N ARG A 59 38.45 -25.78 44.36
CA ARG A 59 37.18 -26.51 44.54
C ARG A 59 36.55 -26.88 43.22
N TYR A 60 36.66 -26.01 42.22
CA TYR A 60 36.09 -26.25 40.91
C TYR A 60 36.86 -27.32 40.12
N ASP A 61 38.20 -27.34 40.21
CA ASP A 61 39.05 -28.35 39.57
C ASP A 61 38.83 -29.76 40.13
N GLN A 62 38.44 -29.88 41.41
CA GLN A 62 38.03 -31.14 42.04
C GLN A 62 36.67 -31.65 41.53
N VAL A 63 35.79 -30.75 41.12
CA VAL A 63 34.48 -31.08 40.54
C VAL A 63 34.64 -31.19 39.02
N GLN A 64 35.34 -32.22 38.56
CA GLN A 64 35.63 -32.45 37.12
C GLN A 64 34.38 -32.70 36.25
N SER A 65 33.19 -32.82 36.83
CA SER A 65 32.00 -33.31 36.14
C SER A 65 30.91 -32.25 35.96
N PHE A 66 31.21 -31.15 35.28
CA PHE A 66 30.19 -30.17 34.85
C PHE A 66 29.04 -30.85 34.06
N TRP A 67 29.35 -31.91 33.31
CA TRP A 67 28.37 -32.74 32.62
C TRP A 67 27.33 -33.36 33.57
N GLN A 68 27.72 -33.71 34.79
CA GLN A 68 26.80 -34.23 35.81
C GLN A 68 25.87 -33.14 36.36
N ILE A 69 26.30 -31.89 36.39
CA ILE A 69 25.46 -30.76 36.81
C ILE A 69 24.46 -30.44 35.69
N ASP A 70 24.92 -30.43 34.43
CA ASP A 70 24.09 -30.07 33.29
C ASP A 70 22.95 -31.07 33.04
N GLN A 71 23.16 -32.39 33.25
CA GLN A 71 22.08 -33.38 33.15
C GLN A 71 20.93 -33.13 34.15
N TYR A 72 21.20 -32.61 35.36
CA TYR A 72 20.13 -32.31 36.32
C TYR A 72 19.29 -31.14 35.84
N PHE A 73 19.93 -30.14 35.23
CA PHE A 73 19.21 -29.04 34.59
C PHE A 73 18.43 -29.53 33.37
N ALA A 74 19.03 -30.34 32.49
CA ALA A 74 18.35 -30.91 31.33
C ALA A 74 17.12 -31.75 31.75
N ALA A 75 17.25 -32.57 32.80
CA ALA A 75 16.16 -33.35 33.36
C ALA A 75 15.06 -32.44 33.96
N PHE A 76 15.43 -31.41 34.71
CA PHE A 76 14.47 -30.43 35.25
C PHE A 76 13.70 -29.71 34.14
N PHE A 77 14.40 -29.23 33.10
CA PHE A 77 13.77 -28.54 31.98
C PHE A 77 12.93 -29.48 31.12
N GLY A 78 13.37 -30.74 30.95
CA GLY A 78 12.57 -31.76 30.27
C GLY A 78 11.30 -32.12 31.00
N LEU A 79 11.37 -32.27 32.31
CA LEU A 79 10.18 -32.51 33.12
C LEU A 79 9.23 -31.31 33.09
N ALA A 80 9.76 -30.09 33.22
CA ALA A 80 8.95 -28.87 33.11
C ALA A 80 8.29 -28.73 31.72
N PHE A 81 9.01 -29.07 30.66
CA PHE A 81 8.50 -29.06 29.28
C PHE A 81 7.40 -30.11 29.07
N LEU A 82 7.62 -31.34 29.56
CA LEU A 82 6.63 -32.42 29.49
C LEU A 82 5.35 -32.05 30.24
N VAL A 83 5.46 -31.57 31.48
CA VAL A 83 4.30 -31.14 32.27
C VAL A 83 3.52 -30.04 31.55
N ARG A 84 4.20 -29.06 30.95
CA ARG A 84 3.56 -27.95 30.23
C ARG A 84 2.90 -28.38 28.92
N THR A 85 3.54 -29.23 28.14
CA THR A 85 2.98 -29.75 26.86
C THR A 85 1.83 -30.73 27.11
N LEU A 86 1.92 -31.57 28.14
CA LEU A 86 0.84 -32.46 28.57
C LEU A 86 -0.34 -31.68 29.15
N ALA A 87 -0.09 -30.67 29.98
CA ALA A 87 -1.15 -29.81 30.51
C ALA A 87 -1.85 -29.02 29.39
N LEU A 88 -1.12 -28.58 28.36
CA LEU A 88 -1.68 -27.89 27.20
C LEU A 88 -2.53 -28.84 26.33
N SER A 89 -2.03 -30.04 26.08
CA SER A 89 -2.75 -31.11 25.36
C SER A 89 -4.05 -31.49 26.09
N ARG A 90 -4.00 -31.64 27.42
CA ARG A 90 -5.18 -31.95 28.24
C ARG A 90 -6.21 -30.82 28.30
N ARG A 91 -5.79 -29.56 28.15
CA ARG A 91 -6.70 -28.38 28.17
C ARG A 91 -7.31 -28.07 26.81
N HIS A 92 -6.72 -28.54 25.71
CA HIS A 92 -7.19 -28.27 24.36
C HIS A 92 -7.32 -29.56 23.53
N PRO A 93 -8.51 -30.19 23.51
CA PRO A 93 -8.71 -31.50 22.85
C PRO A 93 -8.56 -31.49 21.31
N ARG A 94 -8.35 -30.32 20.67
CA ARG A 94 -8.07 -30.20 19.24
C ARG A 94 -6.56 -30.23 18.89
N ILE A 95 -5.68 -30.29 19.89
CA ILE A 95 -4.22 -30.22 19.68
C ILE A 95 -3.61 -31.56 20.11
N SER A 96 -3.01 -32.28 19.16
CA SER A 96 -2.25 -33.49 19.48
C SER A 96 -0.99 -33.12 20.29
N TRP A 97 -0.56 -33.99 21.21
CA TRP A 97 0.62 -33.73 22.04
C TRP A 97 1.89 -33.42 21.21
N GLY A 98 2.06 -34.09 20.06
CA GLY A 98 3.15 -33.77 19.12
C GLY A 98 3.05 -32.36 18.53
N SER A 99 1.85 -31.91 18.16
CA SER A 99 1.63 -30.52 17.71
C SER A 99 1.82 -29.49 18.84
N ALA A 100 1.53 -29.86 20.09
CA ALA A 100 1.82 -29.04 21.27
C ALA A 100 3.32 -28.90 21.53
N MET A 101 4.11 -29.97 21.29
CA MET A 101 5.57 -29.92 21.34
C MET A 101 6.15 -29.05 20.22
N LEU A 102 5.69 -29.21 18.97
CA LEU A 102 6.16 -28.40 17.84
C LEU A 102 5.87 -26.91 18.00
N ARG A 103 4.71 -26.56 18.57
CA ARG A 103 4.38 -25.16 18.90
C ARG A 103 5.33 -24.54 19.94
N ARG A 104 6.01 -25.38 20.72
CA ARG A 104 7.04 -25.00 21.71
C ARG A 104 8.41 -25.54 21.35
N SER A 105 8.70 -25.70 20.06
CA SER A 105 10.01 -26.13 19.54
C SER A 105 11.19 -25.37 20.12
N TYR A 106 10.98 -24.09 20.41
CA TYR A 106 11.95 -23.24 21.08
C TYR A 106 12.37 -23.72 22.49
N GLU A 107 11.47 -24.33 23.27
CA GLU A 107 11.80 -24.90 24.59
C GLU A 107 12.56 -26.25 24.47
N LEU A 108 12.43 -26.96 23.33
CA LEU A 108 13.20 -28.18 23.05
C LEU A 108 14.69 -27.88 22.87
N LEU A 109 15.04 -26.69 22.35
CA LEU A 109 16.44 -26.24 22.23
C LEU A 109 17.15 -26.16 23.60
N LEU A 110 16.38 -25.92 24.67
CA LEU A 110 16.90 -25.87 26.04
C LEU A 110 17.26 -27.25 26.62
N LEU A 111 16.76 -28.32 26.00
CA LEU A 111 16.90 -29.70 26.48
C LEU A 111 18.23 -30.36 26.07
N LEU A 112 18.96 -29.74 25.13
CA LEU A 112 20.13 -30.33 24.49
C LEU A 112 21.39 -30.07 25.33
N PRO A 113 22.01 -31.11 25.91
CA PRO A 113 23.13 -30.94 26.85
C PRO A 113 24.47 -30.62 26.17
N PHE A 114 24.59 -30.86 24.87
CA PHE A 114 25.84 -30.71 24.12
C PHE A 114 25.97 -29.37 23.38
N TRP A 115 24.86 -28.66 23.15
CA TRP A 115 24.84 -27.43 22.34
C TRP A 115 24.52 -26.20 23.21
N GLN A 116 25.44 -25.85 24.11
CA GLN A 116 25.26 -24.81 25.13
C GLN A 116 24.89 -23.43 24.55
N TRP A 117 25.38 -23.08 23.34
CA TRP A 117 25.03 -21.83 22.65
C TRP A 117 23.56 -21.76 22.24
N MET A 118 22.93 -22.90 21.92
CA MET A 118 21.51 -22.94 21.58
C MET A 118 20.61 -22.62 22.77
N ARG A 119 21.15 -22.67 24.00
CA ARG A 119 20.45 -22.32 25.23
C ARG A 119 20.36 -20.82 25.47
N MET A 120 21.27 -20.05 24.86
CA MET A 120 21.27 -18.61 24.94
C MET A 120 20.01 -18.03 24.30
N VAL A 121 19.60 -18.55 23.13
CA VAL A 121 18.38 -18.11 22.46
C VAL A 121 17.16 -18.27 23.40
N PRO A 122 16.78 -19.50 23.88
CA PRO A 122 15.83 -19.80 24.97
C PRO A 122 15.78 -18.79 26.09
N MET A 123 16.94 -18.56 26.70
CA MET A 123 17.10 -17.70 27.85
C MET A 123 16.82 -16.24 27.50
N LEU A 124 17.32 -15.73 26.37
CA LEU A 124 17.05 -14.35 25.94
C LEU A 124 15.54 -14.09 25.79
N MET A 125 14.77 -14.97 25.14
CA MET A 125 13.30 -14.73 25.07
C MET A 125 12.61 -14.96 26.41
N GLN A 126 13.12 -15.85 27.27
CA GLN A 126 12.52 -16.07 28.59
C GLN A 126 12.72 -14.83 29.49
N VAL A 127 13.90 -14.21 29.42
CA VAL A 127 14.24 -12.97 30.11
C VAL A 127 13.39 -11.81 29.56
N HIS A 128 13.25 -11.70 28.24
CA HIS A 128 12.36 -10.73 27.60
C HIS A 128 10.88 -10.94 28.02
N ARG A 129 10.36 -12.18 27.95
CA ARG A 129 8.98 -12.52 28.33
C ARG A 129 8.69 -12.37 29.83
N SER A 130 9.68 -12.53 30.68
CA SER A 130 9.51 -12.40 32.14
C SER A 130 9.56 -10.94 32.60
N GLY A 131 9.90 -10.01 31.71
CA GLY A 131 10.01 -8.57 32.00
C GLY A 131 11.18 -8.22 32.92
N LEU A 132 12.15 -9.12 33.10
CA LEU A 132 13.31 -8.89 33.97
C LEU A 132 14.32 -7.92 33.34
N ILE A 133 14.43 -7.92 32.01
CA ILE A 133 15.30 -7.02 31.24
C ILE A 133 14.54 -6.57 29.99
N ASN A 134 14.50 -5.26 29.72
CA ASN A 134 13.87 -4.70 28.52
C ASN A 134 14.81 -4.83 27.32
N LEU A 135 14.81 -6.01 26.68
CA LEU A 135 15.58 -6.25 25.45
C LEU A 135 14.99 -5.53 24.21
N GLU A 136 13.92 -4.74 24.34
CA GLU A 136 13.28 -4.04 23.21
C GLU A 136 14.23 -3.09 22.49
N ARG A 137 15.04 -2.31 23.23
CA ARG A 137 15.99 -1.35 22.64
C ARG A 137 17.11 -2.02 21.84
N PRO A 138 17.85 -3.02 22.37
CA PRO A 138 18.90 -3.69 21.60
C PRO A 138 18.34 -4.57 20.46
N LEU A 139 17.16 -5.18 20.62
CA LEU A 139 16.53 -5.92 19.51
C LEU A 139 16.06 -4.98 18.39
N ALA A 140 15.45 -3.84 18.72
CA ALA A 140 14.98 -2.88 17.72
C ALA A 140 16.10 -2.42 16.80
N GLN A 141 17.30 -2.22 17.34
CA GLN A 141 18.48 -1.84 16.57
C GLN A 141 19.01 -2.99 15.71
N LEU A 142 18.99 -4.23 16.21
CA LEU A 142 19.41 -5.41 15.44
C LEU A 142 18.44 -5.75 14.29
N THR A 143 17.17 -5.42 14.45
CA THR A 143 16.13 -5.65 13.43
C THR A 143 15.94 -4.47 12.48
N HIS A 144 16.62 -3.33 12.68
CA HIS A 144 16.40 -2.14 11.87
C HIS A 144 16.77 -2.36 10.39
N GLU A 145 17.98 -2.85 10.11
CA GLU A 145 18.46 -3.09 8.74
C GLU A 145 17.66 -4.19 8.01
N PRO A 146 17.37 -5.36 8.62
CA PRO A 146 16.53 -6.36 7.98
C PRO A 146 15.09 -5.88 7.74
N THR A 147 14.54 -5.05 8.64
CA THR A 147 13.15 -4.57 8.51
C THR A 147 13.03 -3.57 7.37
N ALA A 148 14.01 -2.67 7.19
CA ALA A 148 14.06 -1.75 6.04
C ALA A 148 14.05 -2.50 4.71
N TYR A 149 14.93 -3.49 4.61
CA TYR A 149 15.06 -4.31 3.42
C TYR A 149 13.82 -5.17 3.14
N LEU A 150 13.23 -5.78 4.18
CA LEU A 150 12.01 -6.58 4.04
C LEU A 150 10.80 -5.71 3.69
N ALA A 151 10.66 -4.54 4.32
CA ALA A 151 9.55 -3.62 4.06
C ALA A 151 9.59 -3.11 2.61
N ASP A 152 10.76 -2.75 2.10
CA ASP A 152 10.95 -2.33 0.70
C ASP A 152 10.53 -3.44 -0.29
N ARG A 153 11.06 -4.65 -0.11
CA ARG A 153 10.73 -5.79 -0.99
C ARG A 153 9.27 -6.20 -0.93
N VAL A 154 8.69 -6.22 0.27
CA VAL A 154 7.27 -6.54 0.44
C VAL A 154 6.40 -5.46 -0.19
N SER A 155 6.76 -4.18 -0.05
CA SER A 155 6.03 -3.07 -0.66
C SER A 155 6.09 -3.12 -2.19
N MET A 156 7.27 -3.39 -2.76
CA MET A 156 7.45 -3.58 -4.19
C MET A 156 6.57 -4.73 -4.70
N PHE A 157 6.63 -5.89 -4.05
CA PHE A 157 5.79 -7.03 -4.41
C PHE A 157 4.30 -6.71 -4.29
N MET A 158 3.87 -6.06 -3.20
CA MET A 158 2.49 -5.67 -2.99
C MET A 158 2.00 -4.72 -4.08
N LEU A 159 2.79 -3.72 -4.46
CA LEU A 159 2.43 -2.80 -5.53
C LEU A 159 2.27 -3.53 -6.87
N VAL A 160 3.26 -4.35 -7.26
CA VAL A 160 3.17 -5.14 -8.49
C VAL A 160 1.94 -6.03 -8.46
N ARG A 161 1.66 -6.67 -7.33
CA ARG A 161 0.47 -7.50 -7.15
C ARG A 161 -0.83 -6.69 -7.27
N LEU A 162 -0.91 -5.50 -6.67
CA LEU A 162 -2.08 -4.64 -6.73
C LEU A 162 -2.33 -4.12 -8.15
N VAL A 163 -1.27 -3.70 -8.85
CA VAL A 163 -1.38 -3.26 -10.25
C VAL A 163 -1.81 -4.42 -11.14
N ASN A 164 -1.19 -5.60 -11.02
CA ASN A 164 -1.59 -6.78 -11.78
C ASN A 164 -3.06 -7.18 -11.48
N GLN A 165 -3.49 -7.14 -10.21
CA GLN A 165 -4.87 -7.43 -9.83
C GLN A 165 -5.85 -6.40 -10.42
N THR A 166 -5.41 -5.15 -10.55
CA THR A 166 -6.21 -4.09 -11.17
C THR A 166 -6.28 -4.28 -12.69
N GLN A 167 -5.15 -4.61 -13.34
CA GLN A 167 -5.11 -4.97 -14.76
C GLN A 167 -6.05 -6.14 -15.05
N GLU A 168 -6.02 -7.19 -14.24
CA GLU A 168 -6.88 -8.36 -14.40
C GLU A 168 -8.38 -7.99 -14.27
N SER A 169 -8.73 -7.08 -13.35
CA SER A 169 -10.11 -6.58 -13.21
C SER A 169 -10.55 -5.71 -14.39
N VAL A 170 -9.62 -4.93 -14.95
CA VAL A 170 -9.83 -4.15 -16.19
C VAL A 170 -10.02 -5.10 -17.38
N GLU A 171 -9.11 -6.06 -17.59
CA GLU A 171 -9.15 -7.03 -18.70
C GLU A 171 -10.40 -7.91 -18.68
N ARG A 172 -10.94 -8.21 -17.48
CA ARG A 172 -12.21 -8.92 -17.33
C ARG A 172 -13.44 -8.04 -17.56
N GLY A 173 -13.25 -6.72 -17.63
CA GLY A 173 -14.33 -5.74 -17.74
C GLY A 173 -15.14 -5.52 -16.45
N GLU A 174 -14.68 -6.03 -15.31
CA GLU A 174 -15.33 -5.84 -14.01
C GLU A 174 -15.31 -4.36 -13.61
N ALA A 175 -14.18 -3.68 -13.83
CA ALA A 175 -14.03 -2.25 -13.57
C ALA A 175 -15.00 -1.40 -14.41
N ALA A 176 -15.18 -1.76 -15.69
CA ALA A 176 -16.12 -1.07 -16.58
C ALA A 176 -17.56 -1.28 -16.13
N GLN A 177 -17.92 -2.51 -15.72
CA GLN A 177 -19.25 -2.81 -15.19
C GLN A 177 -19.55 -2.01 -13.92
N LEU A 178 -18.58 -1.82 -13.03
CA LEU A 178 -18.76 -1.04 -11.80
C LEU A 178 -19.06 0.45 -12.06
N LEU A 179 -18.46 1.03 -13.11
CA LEU A 179 -18.70 2.44 -13.47
C LEU A 179 -19.99 2.64 -14.29
N LEU A 180 -20.36 1.67 -15.11
CA LEU A 180 -21.48 1.78 -16.05
C LEU A 180 -22.81 1.24 -15.49
N ASN A 181 -22.75 0.25 -14.58
CA ASN A 181 -23.89 -0.46 -14.02
C ASN A 181 -23.77 -0.58 -12.49
N THR A 182 -24.36 0.37 -11.76
CA THR A 182 -24.29 0.47 -10.29
C THR A 182 -25.30 -0.41 -9.54
N ASP A 183 -26.18 -1.15 -10.22
CA ASP A 183 -27.32 -1.84 -9.59
C ASP A 183 -26.93 -2.94 -8.57
N ASN A 184 -25.70 -3.45 -8.64
CA ASN A 184 -25.21 -4.55 -7.78
C ASN A 184 -24.13 -4.14 -6.77
N TYR A 185 -23.88 -2.83 -6.58
CA TYR A 185 -22.86 -2.34 -5.66
C TYR A 185 -23.42 -1.37 -4.61
N ILE A 186 -22.74 -1.27 -3.46
CA ILE A 186 -23.12 -0.35 -2.38
C ILE A 186 -22.93 1.08 -2.87
N GLN A 187 -24.03 1.74 -3.21
CA GLN A 187 -24.05 3.15 -3.60
C GLN A 187 -23.69 4.03 -2.40
N VAL A 188 -22.64 4.83 -2.54
CA VAL A 188 -22.31 5.90 -1.60
C VAL A 188 -22.80 7.22 -2.22
N GLY A 189 -24.06 7.55 -1.97
CA GLY A 189 -24.73 8.78 -2.44
C GLY A 189 -25.87 8.55 -3.45
N ASP A 190 -26.61 9.62 -3.74
CA ASP A 190 -27.88 9.57 -4.50
C ASP A 190 -27.74 9.60 -6.03
N SER A 191 -26.53 9.82 -6.59
CA SER A 191 -26.35 9.99 -8.04
C SER A 191 -25.19 9.19 -8.63
N ASN A 192 -25.44 8.62 -9.82
CA ASN A 192 -24.44 7.87 -10.60
C ASN A 192 -23.17 8.70 -10.82
N THR A 193 -22.02 8.08 -10.60
CA THR A 193 -20.71 8.74 -10.75
C THR A 193 -20.44 9.16 -12.20
N LEU A 194 -20.87 8.37 -13.18
CA LEU A 194 -20.70 8.68 -14.60
C LEU A 194 -21.41 9.97 -14.99
N ASP A 195 -22.68 10.13 -14.57
CA ASP A 195 -23.48 11.30 -14.92
C ASP A 195 -22.85 12.59 -14.35
N ARG A 196 -22.39 12.54 -13.09
CA ARG A 196 -21.64 13.66 -12.47
C ARG A 196 -20.32 13.97 -13.18
N LEU A 197 -19.61 12.95 -13.67
CA LEU A 197 -18.35 13.13 -14.39
C LEU A 197 -18.60 13.80 -15.74
N VAL A 198 -19.63 13.35 -16.47
CA VAL A 198 -20.04 13.92 -17.76
C VAL A 198 -20.51 15.36 -17.58
N ASP A 199 -21.31 15.67 -16.56
CA ASP A 199 -21.72 17.04 -16.24
C ASP A 199 -20.51 17.95 -16.00
N ARG A 200 -19.53 17.47 -15.24
CA ARG A 200 -18.29 18.22 -15.00
C ARG A 200 -17.48 18.41 -16.28
N LEU A 201 -17.38 17.39 -17.12
CA LEU A 201 -16.67 17.43 -18.41
C LEU A 201 -17.33 18.40 -19.40
N LEU A 202 -18.66 18.37 -19.50
CA LEU A 202 -19.43 19.31 -20.32
C LEU A 202 -19.20 20.73 -19.85
N SER A 203 -19.33 20.97 -18.54
CA SER A 203 -19.07 22.29 -17.94
C SER A 203 -17.65 22.78 -18.23
N LEU A 204 -16.62 21.95 -18.01
CA LEU A 204 -15.23 22.30 -18.31
C LEU A 204 -15.03 22.59 -19.80
N THR A 205 -15.62 21.78 -20.68
CA THR A 205 -15.56 21.98 -22.12
C THR A 205 -16.13 23.34 -22.49
N ILE A 206 -17.31 23.69 -21.98
CA ILE A 206 -18.01 24.93 -22.33
C ILE A 206 -17.30 26.17 -21.81
N TYR A 207 -16.89 26.16 -20.54
CA TYR A 207 -16.35 27.36 -19.90
C TYR A 207 -14.85 27.55 -20.08
N GLN A 208 -14.10 26.46 -20.26
CA GLN A 208 -12.63 26.52 -20.33
C GLN A 208 -12.11 26.13 -21.70
N VAL A 209 -12.63 25.06 -22.31
CA VAL A 209 -12.07 24.55 -23.58
C VAL A 209 -12.54 25.37 -24.77
N ILE A 210 -13.86 25.59 -24.94
CA ILE A 210 -14.44 26.31 -26.09
C ILE A 210 -13.81 27.70 -26.27
N PRO A 211 -13.66 28.55 -25.23
CA PRO A 211 -13.01 29.85 -25.37
C PRO A 211 -11.53 29.74 -25.76
N GLN A 212 -10.81 28.72 -25.25
CA GLN A 212 -9.40 28.51 -25.58
C GLN A 212 -9.20 28.04 -27.03
N VAL A 213 -10.15 27.28 -27.59
CA VAL A 213 -10.09 26.80 -28.97
C VAL A 213 -10.78 27.74 -29.98
N GLN A 214 -11.43 28.82 -29.54
CA GLN A 214 -12.09 29.82 -30.39
C GLN A 214 -11.27 30.23 -31.62
N PRO A 215 -10.01 30.70 -31.50
CA PRO A 215 -9.25 31.16 -32.67
C PRO A 215 -9.00 30.03 -33.70
N ASN A 216 -8.86 28.79 -33.22
CA ASN A 216 -8.69 27.64 -34.11
C ASN A 216 -10.01 27.25 -34.80
N LEU A 217 -11.14 27.41 -34.10
CA LEU A 217 -12.48 27.22 -34.69
C LEU A 217 -12.77 28.27 -35.76
N GLU A 218 -12.44 29.54 -35.50
CA GLU A 218 -12.54 30.63 -36.48
C GLU A 218 -11.70 30.35 -37.72
N ALA A 219 -10.44 29.94 -37.54
CA ALA A 219 -9.57 29.57 -38.65
C ALA A 219 -10.13 28.39 -39.47
N LEU A 220 -10.67 27.36 -38.80
CA LEU A 220 -11.27 26.20 -39.47
C LEU A 220 -12.54 26.59 -40.25
N LEU A 221 -13.41 27.42 -39.65
CA LEU A 221 -14.63 27.91 -40.29
C LEU A 221 -14.30 28.78 -41.49
N ARG A 222 -13.33 29.68 -41.36
CA ARG A 222 -12.83 30.49 -42.48
C ARG A 222 -12.36 29.61 -43.62
N GLN A 223 -11.55 28.60 -43.34
CA GLN A 223 -11.04 27.70 -44.37
C GLN A 223 -12.16 26.85 -45.01
N SER A 224 -13.13 26.39 -44.22
CA SER A 224 -14.29 25.65 -44.72
C SER A 224 -15.19 26.51 -45.60
N LEU A 225 -15.47 27.75 -45.19
CA LEU A 225 -16.31 28.70 -45.92
C LEU A 225 -15.63 29.17 -47.22
N GLU A 226 -14.34 29.49 -47.17
CA GLU A 226 -13.56 29.85 -48.36
C GLU A 226 -13.57 28.71 -49.40
N ASN A 227 -13.35 27.46 -48.95
CA ASN A 227 -13.36 26.30 -49.83
C ASN A 227 -14.76 26.00 -50.40
N THR A 228 -15.79 26.08 -49.57
CA THR A 228 -17.19 25.83 -49.98
C THR A 228 -17.66 26.91 -50.97
N PHE A 229 -17.32 28.16 -50.70
CA PHE A 229 -17.69 29.27 -51.57
C PHE A 229 -17.02 29.17 -52.93
N LYS A 230 -15.71 28.90 -52.99
CA LYS A 230 -14.96 28.68 -54.25
C LYS A 230 -15.49 27.51 -55.09
N ARG A 231 -16.09 26.50 -54.45
CA ARG A 231 -16.68 25.33 -55.12
C ARG A 231 -18.13 25.54 -55.54
N SER A 232 -18.79 26.59 -55.05
CA SER A 232 -20.21 26.84 -55.33
C SER A 232 -20.44 27.34 -56.76
N ASP A 233 -21.58 26.97 -57.33
CA ASP A 233 -22.04 27.48 -58.63
C ASP A 233 -22.24 29.01 -58.61
N VAL A 234 -22.47 29.58 -57.42
CA VAL A 234 -22.56 31.03 -57.19
C VAL A 234 -21.24 31.72 -57.50
N TYR A 235 -20.12 31.17 -57.05
CA TYR A 235 -18.79 31.71 -57.36
C TYR A 235 -18.46 31.58 -58.85
N GLN A 236 -18.86 30.48 -59.48
CA GLN A 236 -18.68 30.29 -60.93
C GLN A 236 -19.54 31.26 -61.75
N GLY A 237 -20.79 31.49 -61.33
CA GLY A 237 -21.72 32.42 -61.98
C GLY A 237 -21.27 33.88 -61.85
N LEU A 238 -20.73 34.27 -60.69
CA LEU A 238 -20.18 35.62 -60.47
C LEU A 238 -18.91 35.87 -61.29
N LYS A 239 -18.07 34.85 -61.49
CA LYS A 239 -16.87 34.93 -62.34
C LYS A 239 -17.19 35.14 -63.82
N GLY A 240 -18.42 34.83 -64.25
CA GLY A 240 -18.88 35.02 -65.64
C GLY A 240 -19.28 36.46 -65.98
N ILE A 241 -19.39 37.36 -64.99
CA ILE A 241 -19.80 38.75 -65.21
C ILE A 241 -18.56 39.60 -65.52
N PRO A 242 -18.46 40.20 -66.73
CA PRO A 242 -17.33 41.04 -67.10
C PRO A 242 -17.22 42.23 -66.14
N GLY A 243 -16.08 42.36 -65.45
CA GLY A 243 -15.83 43.37 -64.42
C GLY A 243 -15.86 42.85 -62.97
N MET A 244 -16.30 41.61 -62.73
CA MET A 244 -16.33 40.96 -61.40
C MET A 244 -15.47 39.68 -61.32
N ASN A 245 -14.34 39.66 -62.02
CA ASN A 245 -13.47 38.47 -62.13
C ASN A 245 -12.82 38.03 -60.80
N VAL A 246 -12.88 38.86 -59.76
CA VAL A 246 -12.29 38.60 -58.44
C VAL A 246 -13.21 39.19 -57.38
N LEU A 247 -13.92 38.35 -56.63
CA LEU A 247 -14.52 38.81 -55.38
C LEU A 247 -13.39 39.29 -54.46
N PRO A 248 -13.52 40.46 -53.81
CA PRO A 248 -12.50 40.94 -52.89
C PRO A 248 -12.22 39.88 -51.84
N ALA A 249 -10.96 39.47 -51.68
CA ALA A 249 -10.58 38.44 -50.71
C ALA A 249 -11.09 38.77 -49.29
N GLY A 250 -11.15 40.07 -48.96
CA GLY A 250 -11.69 40.55 -47.69
C GLY A 250 -13.19 40.34 -47.47
N ALA A 251 -14.00 40.12 -48.52
CA ALA A 251 -15.44 39.88 -48.35
C ALA A 251 -15.73 38.47 -47.82
N ILE A 252 -14.98 37.47 -48.30
CA ILE A 252 -15.04 36.10 -47.77
C ILE A 252 -14.46 36.06 -46.35
N GLU A 253 -13.40 36.83 -46.11
CA GLU A 253 -12.77 36.96 -44.79
C GLU A 253 -13.75 37.56 -43.76
N GLN A 254 -14.39 38.70 -44.07
CA GLN A 254 -15.38 39.33 -43.19
C GLN A 254 -16.63 38.47 -42.95
N LEU A 255 -17.13 37.77 -43.99
CA LEU A 255 -18.27 36.87 -43.81
C LEU A 255 -17.91 35.66 -42.94
N SER A 256 -16.69 35.15 -43.09
CA SER A 256 -16.19 34.05 -42.26
C SER A 256 -16.03 34.47 -40.81
N ASP A 257 -15.42 35.63 -40.57
CA ASP A 257 -15.24 36.18 -39.23
C ASP A 257 -16.59 36.45 -38.56
N TYR A 258 -17.54 37.06 -39.28
CA TYR A 258 -18.88 37.31 -38.76
C TYR A 258 -19.64 36.01 -38.43
N LEU A 259 -19.59 35.01 -39.32
CA LEU A 259 -20.26 33.73 -39.09
C LEU A 259 -19.60 32.94 -37.95
N ALA A 260 -18.28 32.97 -37.84
CA ALA A 260 -17.56 32.29 -36.77
C ALA A 260 -17.84 32.95 -35.41
N GLN A 261 -17.75 34.29 -35.35
CA GLN A 261 -18.08 35.09 -34.18
C GLN A 261 -19.54 34.86 -33.76
N SER A 262 -20.49 34.92 -34.69
CA SER A 262 -21.91 34.71 -34.41
C SER A 262 -22.19 33.28 -33.95
N THR A 263 -21.55 32.27 -34.54
CA THR A 263 -21.71 30.87 -34.11
C THR A 263 -21.18 30.66 -32.70
N TYR A 264 -20.02 31.24 -32.39
CA TYR A 264 -19.45 31.21 -31.05
C TYR A 264 -20.34 31.95 -30.04
N GLU A 265 -20.79 33.16 -30.36
CA GLU A 265 -21.69 33.94 -29.51
C GLU A 265 -22.99 33.19 -29.26
N VAL A 266 -23.59 32.57 -30.29
CA VAL A 266 -24.82 31.76 -30.12
C VAL A 266 -24.56 30.55 -29.24
N LEU A 267 -23.41 29.88 -29.36
CA LEU A 267 -23.07 28.70 -28.55
C LEU A 267 -22.87 29.06 -27.07
N VAL A 268 -22.17 30.17 -26.78
CA VAL A 268 -21.90 30.64 -25.41
C VAL A 268 -23.13 31.32 -24.79
N SER A 269 -23.87 32.12 -25.56
CA SER A 269 -25.08 32.82 -25.09
C SER A 269 -26.24 31.86 -24.85
N SER A 270 -26.39 30.80 -25.65
CA SER A 270 -27.45 29.79 -25.46
C SER A 270 -27.33 29.04 -24.15
N TYR A 271 -26.12 29.01 -23.57
CA TYR A 271 -25.88 28.46 -22.24
C TYR A 271 -26.28 29.42 -21.10
N SER A 272 -26.14 30.73 -21.34
CA SER A 272 -26.36 31.78 -20.33
C SER A 272 -27.80 32.31 -20.32
N ASP A 273 -28.53 32.20 -21.44
CA ASP A 273 -29.91 32.66 -21.59
C ASP A 273 -30.92 31.62 -21.03
N PRO A 274 -31.82 32.02 -20.10
CA PRO A 274 -32.85 31.14 -19.56
C PRO A 274 -33.77 30.48 -20.60
N ARG A 275 -33.97 31.07 -21.79
CA ARG A 275 -34.86 30.49 -22.83
C ARG A 275 -34.17 29.42 -23.68
N ASN A 276 -32.87 29.57 -23.95
CA ASN A 276 -32.11 28.63 -24.77
C ASN A 276 -31.54 27.45 -23.95
N ARG A 277 -31.56 27.56 -22.61
CA ARG A 277 -31.18 26.50 -21.68
C ARG A 277 -31.93 25.17 -21.90
N VAL A 278 -33.20 25.21 -22.29
CA VAL A 278 -34.01 23.98 -22.47
C VAL A 278 -33.45 23.11 -23.60
N VAL A 279 -33.13 23.71 -24.75
CA VAL A 279 -32.53 23.00 -25.90
C VAL A 279 -31.16 22.44 -25.54
N PHE A 280 -30.42 23.16 -24.70
CA PHE A 280 -29.11 22.71 -24.23
C PHE A 280 -29.21 21.58 -23.21
N GLU A 281 -30.19 21.62 -22.31
CA GLU A 281 -30.48 20.53 -21.37
C GLU A 281 -30.86 19.27 -22.12
N GLU A 282 -31.73 19.36 -23.13
CA GLU A 282 -32.07 18.24 -24.01
C GLU A 282 -30.82 17.69 -24.73
N LEU A 283 -29.98 18.54 -25.32
CA LEU A 283 -28.75 18.11 -25.99
C LEU A 283 -27.75 17.47 -25.02
N SER A 284 -27.65 17.98 -23.80
CA SER A 284 -26.79 17.42 -22.75
C SER A 284 -27.27 16.04 -22.33
N GLU A 285 -28.58 15.86 -22.14
CA GLU A 285 -29.17 14.55 -21.80
C GLU A 285 -29.03 13.55 -22.96
N ASP A 286 -29.29 13.96 -24.19
CA ASP A 286 -29.09 13.12 -25.37
C ASP A 286 -27.61 12.71 -25.54
N PHE A 287 -26.69 13.65 -25.30
CA PHE A 287 -25.25 13.36 -25.31
C PHE A 287 -24.87 12.36 -24.22
N LYS A 288 -25.34 12.54 -22.98
CA LYS A 288 -25.09 11.61 -21.87
C LYS A 288 -25.58 10.21 -22.23
N GLN A 289 -26.79 10.11 -22.76
CA GLN A 289 -27.40 8.83 -23.12
C GLN A 289 -26.65 8.15 -24.27
N ALA A 290 -26.28 8.90 -25.31
CA ALA A 290 -25.49 8.40 -26.44
C ALA A 290 -24.09 7.94 -25.99
N LEU A 291 -23.41 8.74 -25.16
CA LEU A 291 -22.10 8.41 -24.60
C LEU A 291 -22.15 7.16 -23.73
N ARG A 292 -23.14 7.08 -22.83
CA ARG A 292 -23.34 5.89 -21.98
C ARG A 292 -23.55 4.64 -22.82
N ARG A 293 -24.36 4.74 -23.87
CA ARG A 293 -24.61 3.63 -24.79
C ARG A 293 -23.33 3.20 -25.52
N SER A 294 -22.56 4.15 -26.06
CA SER A 294 -21.30 3.86 -26.73
C SER A 294 -20.25 3.23 -25.78
N LEU A 295 -20.15 3.72 -24.53
CA LEU A 295 -19.27 3.12 -23.51
C LEU A 295 -19.73 1.72 -23.07
N GLN A 296 -21.01 1.40 -23.25
CA GLN A 296 -21.55 0.05 -23.00
C GLN A 296 -21.34 -0.90 -24.19
N GLU A 297 -20.93 -0.41 -25.36
CA GLU A 297 -20.65 -1.26 -26.50
C GLU A 297 -19.41 -2.13 -26.25
N LYS A 298 -19.53 -3.42 -26.58
CA LYS A 298 -18.48 -4.40 -26.31
C LYS A 298 -17.14 -4.05 -26.99
N ALA A 299 -17.18 -3.49 -28.20
CA ALA A 299 -15.98 -3.08 -28.93
C ALA A 299 -15.24 -1.95 -28.22
N THR A 300 -15.96 -0.89 -27.84
CA THR A 300 -15.41 0.25 -27.09
C THR A 300 -14.89 -0.19 -25.72
N GLN A 301 -15.59 -1.09 -25.03
CA GLN A 301 -15.10 -1.65 -23.77
C GLN A 301 -13.78 -2.40 -23.96
N GLN A 302 -13.66 -3.25 -24.97
CA GLN A 302 -12.43 -4.00 -25.23
C GLN A 302 -11.25 -3.07 -25.54
N GLU A 303 -11.47 -2.02 -26.34
CA GLU A 303 -10.44 -1.02 -26.64
C GLU A 303 -10.01 -0.26 -25.39
N LEU A 304 -10.96 0.23 -24.59
CA LEU A 304 -10.67 0.93 -23.34
C LEU A 304 -9.96 0.02 -22.33
N GLN A 305 -10.32 -1.25 -22.24
CA GLN A 305 -9.66 -2.22 -21.37
C GLN A 305 -8.20 -2.43 -21.77
N ALA A 306 -7.92 -2.53 -23.06
CA ALA A 306 -6.54 -2.63 -23.56
C ALA A 306 -5.73 -1.37 -23.21
N LEU A 307 -6.28 -0.18 -23.50
CA LEU A 307 -5.62 1.10 -23.18
C LEU A 307 -5.35 1.28 -21.68
N LEU A 308 -6.31 0.89 -20.84
CA LEU A 308 -6.15 0.96 -19.39
C LEU A 308 -5.16 -0.10 -18.87
N SER A 309 -5.13 -1.30 -19.45
CA SER A 309 -4.14 -2.33 -19.10
C SER A 309 -2.73 -1.86 -19.45
N ASP A 310 -2.56 -1.28 -20.64
CA ASP A 310 -1.30 -0.70 -21.10
C ASP A 310 -0.85 0.46 -20.20
N LEU A 311 -1.75 1.38 -19.85
CA LEU A 311 -1.45 2.47 -18.91
C LEU A 311 -1.00 1.95 -17.54
N LEU A 312 -1.66 0.92 -17.03
CA LEU A 312 -1.28 0.27 -15.77
C LEU A 312 0.09 -0.41 -15.88
N GLU A 313 0.42 -0.97 -17.05
CA GLU A 313 1.73 -1.58 -17.32
C GLU A 313 2.83 -0.52 -17.30
N GLU A 314 2.60 0.60 -17.98
CA GLU A 314 3.51 1.74 -17.96
C GLU A 314 3.71 2.30 -16.54
N MET A 315 2.64 2.41 -15.75
CA MET A 315 2.71 2.81 -14.35
C MET A 315 3.55 1.84 -13.52
N LYS A 316 3.37 0.53 -13.72
CA LYS A 316 4.16 -0.51 -13.04
C LYS A 316 5.64 -0.37 -13.37
N LEU A 317 5.99 -0.26 -14.65
CA LEU A 317 7.37 -0.14 -15.12
C LEU A 317 8.03 1.15 -14.59
N ASN A 318 7.35 2.30 -14.72
CA ASN A 318 7.84 3.59 -14.25
C ASN A 318 8.04 3.62 -12.73
N TYR A 319 7.15 2.99 -11.97
CA TYR A 319 7.28 2.95 -10.52
C TYR A 319 8.43 2.05 -10.08
N ILE A 320 8.57 0.84 -10.63
CA ILE A 320 9.69 -0.06 -10.31
C ILE A 320 11.02 0.64 -10.60
N GLN A 321 11.13 1.34 -11.73
CA GLN A 321 12.33 2.08 -12.09
C GLN A 321 12.68 3.18 -11.07
N ARG A 322 11.67 3.92 -10.58
CA ARG A 322 11.86 4.96 -9.55
C ARG A 322 12.13 4.37 -8.17
N ALA A 323 11.53 3.24 -7.82
CA ALA A 323 11.71 2.59 -6.53
C ALA A 323 13.12 2.01 -6.37
N VAL A 324 13.74 1.50 -7.44
CA VAL A 324 15.16 1.06 -7.42
C VAL A 324 16.13 2.20 -7.07
N GLN A 325 15.76 3.46 -7.34
CA GLN A 325 16.60 4.63 -7.06
C GLN A 325 16.42 5.20 -5.65
N ARG A 326 15.42 4.73 -4.89
CA ARG A 326 15.05 5.31 -3.59
C ARG A 326 15.65 4.50 -2.45
N ASP A 327 16.22 5.17 -1.46
CA ASP A 327 16.80 4.53 -0.28
C ASP A 327 15.70 3.96 0.65
N PRO A 328 15.68 2.64 0.92
CA PRO A 328 14.74 2.00 1.84
C PRO A 328 14.77 2.58 3.26
N GLU A 329 15.94 2.98 3.75
CA GLU A 329 16.10 3.48 5.13
C GLU A 329 15.46 4.86 5.31
N ALA A 330 15.58 5.72 4.30
CA ALA A 330 14.94 7.03 4.29
C ALA A 330 13.41 6.91 4.36
N THR A 331 12.84 5.95 3.62
CA THR A 331 11.38 5.71 3.58
C THR A 331 10.86 5.20 4.93
N LEU A 332 11.57 4.25 5.57
CA LEU A 332 11.19 3.80 6.92
C LEU A 332 11.29 4.92 7.96
N THR A 333 12.32 5.75 7.87
CA THR A 333 12.51 6.87 8.80
C THR A 333 11.38 7.89 8.67
N GLU A 334 10.92 8.16 7.45
CA GLU A 334 9.76 9.02 7.18
C GLU A 334 8.47 8.44 7.76
N VAL A 335 8.21 7.14 7.54
CA VAL A 335 7.02 6.46 8.09
C VAL A 335 7.00 6.48 9.62
N ASN A 336 8.14 6.21 10.27
CA ASN A 336 8.25 6.25 11.72
C ASN A 336 7.99 7.67 12.26
N ARG A 337 8.52 8.72 11.60
CA ARG A 337 8.26 10.12 11.97
C ARG A 337 6.78 10.51 11.83
N LEU A 338 6.11 10.05 10.77
CA LEU A 338 4.68 10.29 10.55
C LEU A 338 3.81 9.58 11.60
N GLN A 339 4.18 8.37 12.01
CA GLN A 339 3.49 7.65 13.09
C GLN A 339 3.71 8.29 14.46
N GLU A 340 4.87 8.89 14.70
CA GLU A 340 5.20 9.65 15.92
C GLU A 340 4.57 11.06 15.94
N GLY A 341 3.88 11.47 14.87
CA GLY A 341 3.16 12.75 14.79
C GLY A 341 4.04 13.98 14.56
N ALA A 342 5.31 13.79 14.17
CA ALA A 342 6.22 14.87 13.83
C ALA A 342 5.96 15.36 12.40
N ILE A 343 4.95 16.21 12.20
CA ILE A 343 4.72 16.91 10.93
C ILE A 343 5.88 17.90 10.72
N PRO A 344 6.67 17.80 9.64
CA PRO A 344 7.70 18.78 9.36
C PRO A 344 7.08 20.13 8.99
N PRO A 345 7.71 21.26 9.34
CA PRO A 345 7.32 22.54 8.77
C PRO A 345 7.53 22.47 7.24
N PRO A 346 6.64 23.10 6.43
CA PRO A 346 6.82 23.14 4.99
C PRO A 346 8.19 23.73 4.67
N ALA A 347 8.95 23.03 3.83
CA ALA A 347 10.23 23.51 3.33
C ALA A 347 10.02 24.84 2.57
N PRO A 348 10.97 25.79 2.65
CA PRO A 348 10.87 27.07 1.96
C PRO A 348 10.88 26.96 0.44
#